data_AF-A0A2R5EQD4-F1
#
_entry.id   AF-A0A2R5EQD4-F1
#
_cell.length_a   1.000
_cell.length_b   1.000
_cell.length_c   1.000
_cell.angle_alpha   90.00
_cell.angle_beta   90.00
_cell.angle_gamma   90.00
#
_symmetry.space_group_name_H-M   'P 1'
#
loop_
_entity.id
_entity.type
_entity.pdbx_description
1 polymer ?
#
loop_
_entity_poly.entity_id
_entity_poly.type
_entity_poly.pdbx_seq_one_letter_code
_entity_poly.pdbx_strand_id
1 'polypeptide(L)'
;MSKKKATSSLRARNHDDELIELDKEFQQFKLEEFTVEYPSEDAITRTIDAMRPYVTQAAAPRVKYSFLRQLQVMQIQPLFWLANLLFFCMGLLVWYVWEGDPYKIMLLLSPIPFLLGLLEVFRGRNEGLLELEISCKYSAQQLLLMKLIVICAYNILLCLALIGIFGIFGEPLLLSKLIMYWTAPFAVAVSVGLAVASRVRNVLSVPIALVIWLFIAYGFLIGLEHYEQASELPYIAGLATVFVAACIAKQIQRLKKGFAYYEAVH
;
A
#
# COMPACT_ATOMS: atom_id res chain seq x y z
N MET A 1 0.40 -55.56 -37.64
CA MET A 1 0.64 -54.17 -37.17
C MET A 1 -0.10 -53.06 -37.96
N SER A 2 -0.80 -53.34 -39.08
CA SER A 2 -1.35 -52.29 -39.96
C SER A 2 -2.74 -51.72 -39.54
N LYS A 3 -3.63 -52.53 -38.94
CA LYS A 3 -5.02 -52.11 -38.62
C LYS A 3 -5.14 -51.04 -37.52
N LYS A 4 -4.26 -51.04 -36.52
CA LYS A 4 -4.34 -50.12 -35.36
C LYS A 4 -4.01 -48.66 -35.72
N LYS A 5 -3.16 -48.43 -36.72
CA LYS A 5 -2.75 -47.09 -37.18
C LYS A 5 -3.87 -46.40 -37.98
N ALA A 6 -4.60 -47.16 -38.79
CA ALA A 6 -5.71 -46.63 -39.60
C ALA A 6 -6.92 -46.18 -38.74
N THR A 7 -7.25 -46.91 -37.67
CA THR A 7 -8.32 -46.52 -36.74
C THR A 7 -7.97 -45.31 -35.87
N SER A 8 -6.68 -45.11 -35.57
CA SER A 8 -6.19 -43.94 -34.83
C SER A 8 -6.25 -42.66 -35.69
N SER A 9 -5.88 -42.75 -36.97
CA SER A 9 -5.95 -41.60 -37.89
C SER A 9 -7.37 -41.19 -38.26
N LEU A 10 -8.31 -42.14 -38.31
CA LEU A 10 -9.74 -41.85 -38.55
C LEU A 10 -10.40 -41.16 -37.35
N ARG A 11 -10.05 -41.56 -36.12
CA ARG A 11 -10.58 -40.96 -34.89
C ARG A 11 -10.06 -39.54 -34.63
N ALA A 12 -8.80 -39.27 -34.97
CA ALA A 12 -8.24 -37.93 -34.90
C ALA A 12 -8.93 -36.98 -35.90
N ARG A 13 -9.14 -37.45 -37.14
CA ARG A 13 -9.80 -36.66 -38.19
C ARG A 13 -11.24 -36.27 -37.84
N ASN A 14 -12.01 -37.19 -37.26
CA ASN A 14 -13.38 -36.88 -36.79
C ASN A 14 -13.40 -35.88 -35.63
N HIS A 15 -12.39 -35.90 -34.75
CA HIS A 15 -12.32 -34.95 -33.63
C HIS A 15 -11.96 -33.55 -34.10
N ASP A 16 -11.06 -33.45 -35.08
CA ASP A 16 -10.72 -32.18 -35.71
C ASP A 16 -11.93 -31.59 -36.46
N ASP A 17 -12.74 -32.44 -37.12
CA ASP A 17 -13.96 -32.01 -37.80
C ASP A 17 -15.04 -31.51 -36.81
N GLU A 18 -15.23 -32.18 -35.66
CA GLU A 18 -16.13 -31.73 -34.57
C GLU A 18 -15.70 -30.37 -34.00
N LEU A 19 -14.40 -30.16 -33.79
CA LEU A 19 -13.86 -28.89 -33.30
C LEU A 19 -14.06 -27.76 -34.31
N ILE A 20 -13.93 -28.04 -35.61
CA ILE A 20 -14.18 -27.08 -36.69
C ILE A 20 -15.66 -26.74 -36.80
N GLU A 21 -16.56 -27.70 -36.57
CA GLU A 21 -18.00 -27.47 -36.57
C GLU A 21 -18.43 -26.62 -35.38
N LEU A 22 -17.86 -26.90 -34.19
CA LEU A 22 -18.07 -26.11 -32.99
C LEU A 22 -17.54 -24.67 -33.14
N ASP A 23 -16.35 -24.49 -33.73
CA ASP A 23 -15.78 -23.15 -34.01
C ASP A 23 -16.65 -22.36 -35.00
N LYS A 24 -17.26 -23.04 -35.99
CA LYS A 24 -18.23 -22.42 -36.89
C LYS A 24 -19.53 -22.02 -36.19
N GLU A 25 -20.05 -22.85 -35.28
CA GLU A 25 -21.19 -22.48 -34.44
C GLU A 25 -20.85 -21.26 -33.57
N PHE A 26 -19.69 -21.26 -32.91
CA PHE A 26 -19.23 -20.13 -32.10
C PHE A 26 -19.06 -18.84 -32.91
N GLN A 27 -18.54 -18.91 -34.13
CA GLN A 27 -18.44 -17.77 -35.05
C GLN A 27 -19.82 -17.30 -35.55
N GLN A 28 -20.77 -18.22 -35.79
CA GLN A 28 -22.16 -17.86 -36.09
C GLN A 28 -22.83 -17.11 -34.93
N PHE A 29 -22.48 -17.43 -33.69
CA PHE A 29 -22.99 -16.73 -32.51
C PHE A 29 -22.44 -15.31 -32.30
N LYS A 30 -21.54 -14.80 -33.15
CA LYS A 30 -20.99 -13.43 -33.09
C LYS A 30 -20.70 -12.97 -31.65
N LEU A 31 -20.08 -13.84 -30.85
CA LEU A 31 -19.76 -13.56 -29.45
C LEU A 31 -18.82 -12.37 -29.29
N GLU A 32 -18.09 -12.00 -30.35
CA GLU A 32 -17.27 -10.79 -30.43
C GLU A 32 -18.10 -9.49 -30.31
N GLU A 33 -19.39 -9.53 -30.65
CA GLU A 33 -20.32 -8.40 -30.57
C GLU A 33 -21.16 -8.44 -29.27
N PHE A 34 -21.01 -9.51 -28.47
CA PHE A 34 -21.68 -9.67 -27.18
C PHE A 34 -20.96 -8.84 -26.11
N THR A 35 -21.32 -7.56 -26.05
CA THR A 35 -20.91 -6.67 -24.97
C THR A 35 -21.80 -6.92 -23.76
N VAL A 36 -21.22 -7.57 -22.73
CA VAL A 36 -21.91 -7.74 -21.45
C VAL A 36 -21.94 -6.37 -20.79
N GLU A 37 -23.11 -5.73 -20.83
CA GLU A 37 -23.33 -4.46 -20.15
C GLU A 37 -23.20 -4.69 -18.64
N TYR A 38 -22.31 -3.94 -18.00
CA TYR A 38 -22.11 -4.06 -16.57
C TYR A 38 -23.40 -3.67 -15.85
N PRO A 39 -23.93 -4.50 -14.95
CA PRO A 39 -25.21 -4.22 -14.32
C PRO A 39 -25.11 -2.95 -13.46
N SER A 40 -26.16 -2.13 -13.51
CA SER A 40 -26.27 -0.95 -12.64
C SER A 40 -26.21 -1.34 -11.15
N GLU A 41 -25.66 -0.45 -10.31
CA GLU A 41 -25.56 -0.66 -8.85
C GLU A 41 -26.90 -1.07 -8.20
N ASP A 42 -28.01 -0.56 -8.71
CA ASP A 42 -29.36 -0.93 -8.23
C ASP A 42 -29.71 -2.39 -8.56
N ALA A 43 -29.34 -2.87 -9.75
CA ALA A 43 -29.55 -4.26 -10.15
C ALA A 43 -28.68 -5.23 -9.34
N ILE A 44 -27.43 -4.84 -9.06
CA ILE A 44 -26.53 -5.57 -8.17
C ILE A 44 -27.15 -5.66 -6.77
N THR A 45 -27.59 -4.53 -6.22
CA THR A 45 -28.15 -4.46 -4.86
C THR A 45 -29.42 -5.29 -4.72
N ARG A 46 -30.34 -5.25 -5.71
CA ARG A 46 -31.54 -6.09 -5.73
C ARG A 46 -31.23 -7.59 -5.75
N THR A 47 -30.20 -7.98 -6.49
CA THR A 47 -29.78 -9.38 -6.59
C THR A 47 -29.17 -9.86 -5.26
N ILE A 48 -28.34 -9.01 -4.62
CA ILE A 48 -27.80 -9.26 -3.28
C ILE A 48 -28.95 -9.42 -2.26
N ASP A 49 -29.95 -8.55 -2.29
CA ASP A 49 -31.09 -8.61 -1.38
C ASP A 49 -31.98 -9.83 -1.63
N ALA A 50 -32.18 -10.23 -2.88
CA ALA A 50 -32.93 -11.44 -3.25
C ALA A 50 -32.21 -12.72 -2.82
N MET A 51 -30.87 -12.74 -2.84
CA MET A 51 -30.06 -13.89 -2.45
C MET A 51 -29.78 -13.96 -0.94
N ARG A 52 -29.91 -12.84 -0.21
CA ARG A 52 -29.67 -12.73 1.24
C ARG A 52 -30.41 -13.78 2.11
N PRO A 53 -31.65 -14.22 1.79
CA PRO A 53 -32.34 -15.24 2.57
C PRO A 53 -31.76 -16.65 2.40
N TYR A 54 -31.14 -16.93 1.26
CA TYR A 54 -30.62 -18.26 0.90
C TYR A 54 -29.16 -18.47 1.28
N VAL A 55 -28.41 -17.38 1.48
CA VAL A 55 -27.08 -17.44 2.06
C VAL A 55 -27.25 -17.73 3.55
N THR A 56 -26.86 -18.93 3.99
CA THR A 56 -26.74 -19.26 5.42
C THR A 56 -25.85 -18.19 6.06
N GLN A 57 -26.45 -17.28 6.80
CA GLN A 57 -25.73 -16.31 7.60
C GLN A 57 -25.02 -17.11 8.70
N ALA A 58 -23.81 -17.59 8.42
CA ALA A 58 -22.87 -17.93 9.47
C ALA A 58 -22.83 -16.70 10.35
N ALA A 59 -23.42 -16.80 11.54
CA ALA A 59 -23.85 -15.66 12.34
C ALA A 59 -22.76 -14.60 12.33
N ALA A 60 -22.96 -13.53 11.55
CA ALA A 60 -22.01 -12.44 11.54
C ALA A 60 -22.00 -11.95 12.99
N PRO A 61 -20.87 -12.07 13.71
CA PRO A 61 -20.85 -11.76 15.13
C PRO A 61 -21.33 -10.32 15.26
N ARG A 62 -22.44 -10.14 15.99
CA ARG A 62 -23.09 -8.85 16.25
C ARG A 62 -22.19 -8.02 17.16
N VAL A 63 -21.08 -7.54 16.62
CA VAL A 63 -20.16 -6.66 17.33
C VAL A 63 -20.28 -5.30 16.69
N LYS A 64 -20.72 -4.33 17.52
CA LYS A 64 -20.78 -2.90 17.20
C LYS A 64 -19.51 -2.50 16.45
N TYR A 65 -19.65 -1.76 15.35
CA TYR A 65 -18.58 -1.14 14.55
C TYR A 65 -17.31 -0.88 15.36
N SER A 66 -16.40 -1.86 15.37
CA SER A 66 -15.16 -1.77 16.10
C SER A 66 -14.06 -1.55 15.07
N PHE A 67 -13.32 -0.46 15.23
CA PHE A 67 -12.12 -0.13 14.44
C PHE A 67 -11.18 -1.35 14.29
N LEU A 68 -11.13 -2.22 15.31
CA LEU A 68 -10.36 -3.46 15.30
C LEU A 68 -10.80 -4.44 14.21
N ARG A 69 -12.10 -4.52 13.89
CA ARG A 69 -12.62 -5.38 12.81
C ARG A 69 -12.29 -4.80 11.45
N GLN A 70 -12.28 -3.47 11.30
CA GLN A 70 -11.83 -2.82 10.06
C GLN A 70 -10.34 -3.07 9.82
N LEU A 71 -9.51 -3.02 10.87
CA LEU A 71 -8.11 -3.45 10.80
C LEU A 71 -7.98 -4.93 10.39
N GLN A 72 -8.86 -5.79 10.89
CA GLN A 72 -8.86 -7.22 10.58
C GLN A 72 -9.26 -7.50 9.12
N VAL A 73 -10.17 -6.70 8.55
CA VAL A 73 -10.49 -6.75 7.11
C VAL A 73 -9.30 -6.31 6.26
N MET A 74 -8.48 -5.37 6.76
CA MET A 74 -7.26 -4.95 6.07
C MET A 74 -6.12 -5.99 6.12
N GLN A 75 -6.25 -7.07 6.89
CA GLN A 75 -5.29 -8.17 6.95
C GLN A 75 -3.84 -7.67 7.14
N ILE A 76 -3.64 -6.68 8.02
CA ILE A 76 -2.29 -6.18 8.36
C ILE A 76 -1.68 -7.18 9.34
N GLN A 77 -0.51 -7.72 9.02
CA GLN A 77 0.14 -8.73 9.84
C GLN A 77 0.49 -8.21 11.24
N PRO A 78 0.31 -9.03 12.29
CA PRO A 78 0.69 -8.68 13.65
C PRO A 78 2.20 -8.35 13.76
N LEU A 79 3.03 -8.97 12.91
CA LEU A 79 4.47 -8.74 12.86
C LEU A 79 4.82 -7.30 12.49
N PHE A 80 4.01 -6.63 11.64
CA PHE A 80 4.21 -5.22 11.30
C PHE A 80 4.12 -4.34 12.56
N TRP A 81 3.11 -4.55 13.39
CA TRP A 81 2.93 -3.78 14.63
C TRP A 81 4.07 -4.01 15.60
N LEU A 82 4.47 -5.28 15.79
CA LEU A 82 5.57 -5.65 16.68
C LEU A 82 6.90 -5.09 16.21
N ALA A 83 7.21 -5.16 14.90
CA ALA A 83 8.44 -4.63 14.34
C ALA A 83 8.52 -3.11 14.55
N ASN A 84 7.44 -2.39 14.31
CA ASN A 84 7.39 -0.94 14.55
C ASN A 84 7.55 -0.57 16.01
N LEU A 85 6.91 -1.31 16.92
CA LEU A 85 7.06 -1.12 18.35
C LEU A 85 8.51 -1.36 18.78
N LEU A 86 9.16 -2.40 18.24
CA LEU A 86 10.55 -2.71 18.51
C LEU A 86 11.48 -1.57 18.04
N PHE A 87 11.28 -1.05 16.83
CA PHE A 87 12.03 0.10 16.31
C PHE A 87 11.84 1.34 17.18
N PHE A 88 10.61 1.60 17.61
CA PHE A 88 10.30 2.68 18.55
C PHE A 88 11.06 2.52 19.87
N CYS A 89 11.05 1.32 20.47
CA CYS A 89 11.80 1.01 21.68
C CYS A 89 13.31 1.16 21.48
N MET A 90 13.86 0.75 20.34
CA MET A 90 15.28 0.97 20.02
C MET A 90 15.63 2.46 19.97
N GLY A 91 14.80 3.29 19.36
CA GLY A 91 15.00 4.74 19.35
C GLY A 91 15.06 5.36 20.74
N LEU A 92 14.16 4.93 21.63
CA LEU A 92 14.17 5.35 23.04
C LEU A 92 15.40 4.84 23.80
N LEU A 93 15.86 3.62 23.50
CA LEU A 93 17.05 3.04 24.13
C LEU A 93 18.31 3.83 23.74
N VAL A 94 18.46 4.17 22.45
CA VAL A 94 19.58 5.01 21.99
C VAL A 94 19.56 6.38 22.66
N TRP A 95 18.37 6.98 22.82
CA TRP A 95 18.23 8.25 23.52
C TRP A 95 18.64 8.15 25.00
N TYR A 96 18.12 7.15 25.72
CA TYR A 96 18.30 7.04 27.18
C TYR A 96 19.67 6.49 27.59
N VAL A 97 20.20 5.49 26.86
CA VAL A 97 21.44 4.79 27.25
C VAL A 97 22.67 5.43 26.64
N TRP A 98 22.57 5.94 25.40
CA TRP A 98 23.71 6.47 24.66
C TRP A 98 23.68 7.99 24.55
N GLU A 99 22.78 8.65 25.30
CA GLU A 99 22.61 10.11 25.29
C GLU A 99 22.47 10.67 23.86
N GLY A 100 21.83 9.90 22.98
CA GLY A 100 21.71 10.25 21.57
C GLY A 100 20.85 11.49 21.36
N ASP A 101 21.25 12.35 20.41
CA ASP A 101 20.50 13.56 20.08
C ASP A 101 19.05 13.25 19.63
N PRO A 102 18.02 13.73 20.35
CA PRO A 102 16.61 13.54 20.00
C PRO A 102 16.26 13.97 18.56
N TYR A 103 16.91 15.00 18.03
CA TYR A 103 16.68 15.48 16.67
C TYR A 103 17.20 14.48 15.63
N LYS A 104 18.41 13.93 15.84
CA LYS A 104 18.99 12.91 14.95
C LYS A 104 18.19 11.61 15.01
N ILE A 105 17.71 11.22 16.20
CA ILE A 105 16.86 10.04 16.38
C ILE A 105 15.53 10.21 15.64
N MET A 106 14.87 11.36 15.78
CA MET A 106 13.65 11.68 15.03
C MET A 106 13.87 11.59 13.53
N LEU A 107 14.98 12.13 13.04
CA LEU A 107 15.29 12.12 11.61
C LEU A 107 15.47 10.71 11.04
N LEU A 108 16.17 9.84 11.77
CA LEU A 108 16.46 8.48 11.30
C LEU A 108 15.23 7.55 11.44
N LEU A 109 14.48 7.69 12.52
CA LEU A 109 13.41 6.77 12.89
C LEU A 109 12.09 7.07 12.18
N SER A 110 11.80 8.34 11.92
CA SER A 110 10.56 8.84 11.30
C SER A 110 10.06 8.07 10.07
N PRO A 111 10.90 7.71 9.08
CA PRO A 111 10.45 7.06 7.84
C PRO A 111 10.47 5.53 7.87
N ILE A 112 11.15 4.91 8.83
CA ILE A 112 11.28 3.45 8.92
C ILE A 112 9.89 2.78 9.04
N PRO A 113 8.99 3.25 9.92
CA PRO A 113 7.65 2.67 10.04
C PRO A 113 6.85 2.68 8.75
N PHE A 114 6.94 3.77 8.00
CA PHE A 114 6.25 3.90 6.73
C PHE A 114 6.82 2.95 5.68
N LEU A 115 8.15 2.85 5.58
CA LEU A 115 8.81 1.95 4.64
C LEU A 115 8.50 0.47 4.95
N LEU A 116 8.45 0.10 6.22
CA LEU A 116 7.98 -1.23 6.65
C LEU A 116 6.51 -1.46 6.30
N GLY A 117 5.66 -0.43 6.42
CA GLY A 117 4.25 -0.54 6.04
C GLY A 117 4.08 -0.69 4.53
N LEU A 118 4.97 -0.08 3.74
CA LEU A 118 5.01 -0.27 2.29
C LEU A 118 5.27 -1.76 1.93
N LEU A 119 6.11 -2.46 2.71
CA LEU A 119 6.35 -3.91 2.56
C LEU A 119 5.06 -4.72 2.72
N GLU A 120 4.32 -4.42 3.77
CA GLU A 120 3.06 -5.08 4.09
C GLU A 120 2.04 -4.88 2.97
N VAL A 121 1.99 -3.66 2.42
CA VAL A 121 1.11 -3.30 1.31
C VAL A 121 1.43 -4.11 0.04
N PHE A 122 2.70 -4.24 -0.35
CA PHE A 122 3.05 -5.03 -1.55
C PHE A 122 2.96 -6.53 -1.33
N ARG A 123 3.26 -7.00 -0.12
CA ARG A 123 3.18 -8.42 0.21
C ARG A 123 1.73 -8.92 0.11
N GLY A 124 0.77 -8.13 0.63
CA GLY A 124 -0.65 -8.43 0.48
C GLY A 124 -1.08 -8.54 -0.99
N ARG A 125 -0.49 -7.74 -1.90
CA ARG A 125 -0.77 -7.83 -3.34
C ARG A 125 -0.28 -9.14 -3.98
N ASN A 126 0.81 -9.72 -3.47
CA ASN A 126 1.41 -10.95 -4.02
C ASN A 126 0.80 -12.24 -3.46
N GLU A 127 0.19 -12.22 -2.27
CA GLU A 127 -0.37 -13.41 -1.60
C GLU A 127 -1.78 -13.81 -2.11
N GLY A 128 -2.12 -13.53 -3.38
CA GLY A 128 -3.37 -14.02 -3.98
C GLY A 128 -4.64 -13.28 -3.56
N LEU A 129 -4.53 -12.12 -2.89
CA LEU A 129 -5.66 -11.23 -2.64
C LEU A 129 -6.37 -10.77 -3.93
N LEU A 130 -5.73 -10.91 -5.09
CA LEU A 130 -6.29 -10.61 -6.41
C LEU A 130 -7.54 -11.43 -6.73
N GLU A 131 -7.65 -12.67 -6.23
CA GLU A 131 -8.85 -13.50 -6.41
C GLU A 131 -10.00 -13.08 -5.49
N LEU A 132 -9.65 -12.61 -4.28
CA LEU A 132 -10.61 -11.99 -3.36
C LEU A 132 -11.04 -10.58 -3.85
N GLU A 133 -10.15 -9.86 -4.56
CA GLU A 133 -10.37 -8.55 -5.17
C GLU A 133 -11.40 -8.57 -6.30
N ILE A 134 -11.49 -9.65 -7.07
CA ILE A 134 -12.52 -9.83 -8.12
C ILE A 134 -13.90 -10.10 -7.49
N SER A 135 -13.93 -10.65 -6.27
CA SER A 135 -15.15 -11.07 -5.58
C SER A 135 -15.71 -10.00 -4.61
N CYS A 136 -15.02 -8.88 -4.40
CA CYS A 136 -15.37 -7.89 -3.38
C CYS A 136 -15.76 -6.53 -3.98
N LYS A 137 -16.65 -5.80 -3.30
CA LYS A 137 -17.17 -4.47 -3.70
C LYS A 137 -16.10 -3.37 -3.82
N TYR A 138 -14.92 -3.57 -3.21
CA TYR A 138 -13.86 -2.56 -3.16
C TYR A 138 -12.68 -2.93 -4.07
N SER A 139 -12.21 -1.99 -4.88
CA SER A 139 -11.10 -2.25 -5.80
C SER A 139 -9.76 -2.42 -5.05
N ALA A 140 -8.85 -3.23 -5.61
CA ALA A 140 -7.50 -3.48 -5.11
C ALA A 140 -6.75 -2.21 -4.69
N GLN A 141 -6.92 -1.15 -5.49
CA GLN A 141 -6.26 0.13 -5.27
C GLN A 141 -6.89 0.92 -4.11
N GLN A 142 -8.20 0.79 -3.86
CA GLN A 142 -8.87 1.38 -2.69
C GLN A 142 -8.39 0.70 -1.40
N LEU A 143 -8.28 -0.63 -1.39
CA LEU A 143 -7.77 -1.39 -0.25
C LEU A 143 -6.32 -0.98 0.07
N LEU A 144 -5.48 -0.88 -0.96
CA LEU A 144 -4.10 -0.42 -0.84
C LEU A 144 -4.01 0.99 -0.24
N LEU A 145 -4.83 1.92 -0.73
CA LEU A 145 -4.86 3.29 -0.22
C LEU A 145 -5.29 3.33 1.25
N MET A 146 -6.29 2.53 1.64
CA MET A 146 -6.74 2.44 3.03
C MET A 146 -5.65 1.88 3.95
N LYS A 147 -4.93 0.83 3.54
CA LYS A 147 -3.78 0.31 4.30
C LYS A 147 -2.72 1.38 4.50
N LEU A 148 -2.37 2.13 3.44
CA LEU A 148 -1.41 3.23 3.53
C LEU A 148 -1.87 4.33 4.49
N ILE A 149 -3.15 4.70 4.48
CA ILE A 149 -3.70 5.69 5.41
C ILE A 149 -3.54 5.21 6.86
N VAL A 150 -3.86 3.94 7.15
CA VAL A 150 -3.70 3.36 8.49
C VAL A 150 -2.24 3.35 8.94
N ILE A 151 -1.32 2.95 8.04
CA ILE A 151 0.13 2.97 8.31
C ILE A 151 0.60 4.40 8.61
N CYS A 152 0.20 5.39 7.81
CA CYS A 152 0.53 6.79 8.04
C CYS A 152 -0.02 7.29 9.37
N ALA A 153 -1.27 6.97 9.70
CA ALA A 153 -1.88 7.36 10.97
C ALA A 153 -1.14 6.75 12.17
N TYR A 154 -0.76 5.48 12.08
CA TYR A 154 0.04 4.82 13.11
C TYR A 154 1.42 5.46 13.27
N ASN A 155 2.09 5.83 12.18
CA ASN A 155 3.37 6.52 12.26
C ASN A 155 3.25 7.89 12.95
N ILE A 156 2.21 8.66 12.63
CA ILE A 156 1.93 9.94 13.30
C ILE A 156 1.74 9.72 14.81
N LEU A 157 0.99 8.68 15.21
CA LEU A 157 0.79 8.35 16.62
C LEU A 157 2.10 8.02 17.34
N LEU A 158 2.96 7.21 16.73
CA LEU A 158 4.29 6.91 17.30
C LEU A 158 5.13 8.19 17.42
N CYS A 159 5.10 9.06 16.43
CA CYS A 159 5.88 10.29 16.48
C CYS A 159 5.37 11.27 17.53
N LEU A 160 4.05 11.40 17.69
CA LEU A 160 3.46 12.16 18.80
C LEU A 160 3.87 11.59 20.16
N ALA A 161 3.91 10.25 20.29
CA ALA A 161 4.36 9.60 21.52
C ALA A 161 5.83 9.92 21.82
N LEU A 162 6.73 9.85 20.83
CA LEU A 162 8.15 10.24 21.02
C LEU A 162 8.31 11.71 21.37
N ILE A 163 7.59 12.61 20.70
CA ILE A 163 7.59 14.04 21.02
C ILE A 163 7.15 14.26 22.48
N GLY A 164 6.10 13.57 22.92
CA GLY A 164 5.63 13.61 24.30
C GLY A 164 6.67 13.10 25.30
N ILE A 165 7.33 11.98 25.01
CA ILE A 165 8.37 11.41 25.88
C ILE A 165 9.58 12.34 25.97
N PHE A 166 10.09 12.83 24.83
CA PHE A 166 11.21 13.77 24.81
C PHE A 166 10.88 15.10 25.47
N GLY A 167 9.63 15.57 25.35
CA GLY A 167 9.20 16.81 26.00
C GLY A 167 9.01 16.70 27.51
N ILE A 168 8.67 15.53 28.05
CA ILE A 168 8.48 15.32 29.49
C ILE A 168 9.79 14.97 30.19
N PHE A 169 10.63 14.16 29.55
CA PHE A 169 11.81 13.55 30.18
C PHE A 169 13.15 14.07 29.63
N GLY A 170 13.14 14.88 28.57
CA GLY A 170 14.33 15.46 27.97
C GLY A 170 14.58 16.91 28.40
N GLU A 171 15.68 17.47 27.91
CA GLU A 171 16.00 18.88 28.02
C GLU A 171 14.94 19.77 27.33
N PRO A 172 14.91 21.10 27.58
CA PRO A 172 14.04 22.03 26.86
C PRO A 172 14.38 22.05 25.37
N LEU A 173 13.78 21.13 24.61
CA LEU A 173 13.90 21.01 23.17
C LEU A 173 12.95 21.99 22.48
N LEU A 174 13.40 22.54 21.36
CA LEU A 174 12.55 23.34 20.47
C LEU A 174 11.58 22.41 19.74
N LEU A 175 10.33 22.40 20.19
CA LEU A 175 9.25 21.57 19.62
C LEU A 175 9.12 21.79 18.09
N SER A 176 9.28 23.03 17.63
CA SER A 176 9.25 23.38 16.21
C SER A 176 10.36 22.67 15.42
N LYS A 177 11.58 22.61 15.97
CA LYS A 177 12.72 21.91 15.36
C LYS A 177 12.45 20.41 15.35
N LEU A 178 11.89 19.84 16.41
CA LEU A 178 11.57 18.41 16.48
C LEU A 178 10.52 17.99 15.45
N ILE A 179 9.44 18.77 15.29
CA ILE A 179 8.42 18.54 14.25
C ILE A 179 9.03 18.62 12.85
N MET A 180 9.95 19.54 12.62
CA MET A 180 10.59 19.73 11.32
C MET A 180 11.54 18.57 10.98
N TYR A 181 12.35 18.12 11.94
CA TYR A 181 13.21 16.94 11.82
C TYR A 181 12.42 15.65 11.68
N TRP A 182 11.13 15.64 12.02
CA TRP A 182 10.24 14.53 11.75
C TRP A 182 9.56 14.63 10.36
N THR A 183 8.94 15.77 10.06
CA THR A 183 8.10 15.96 8.86
C THR A 183 8.91 15.92 7.58
N ALA A 184 10.08 16.54 7.53
CA ALA A 184 10.92 16.58 6.35
C ALA A 184 11.37 15.18 5.87
N PRO A 185 12.03 14.36 6.70
CA PRO A 185 12.44 13.01 6.29
C PRO A 185 11.24 12.11 6.01
N PHE A 186 10.15 12.24 6.79
CA PHE A 186 8.92 11.50 6.54
C PHE A 186 8.35 11.79 5.15
N ALA A 187 8.18 13.07 4.80
CA ALA A 187 7.60 13.47 3.53
C ALA A 187 8.45 12.96 2.34
N VAL A 188 9.78 13.04 2.46
CA VAL A 188 10.70 12.52 1.44
C VAL A 188 10.54 11.02 1.30
N ALA A 189 10.53 10.27 2.40
CA ALA A 189 10.35 8.82 2.36
C ALA A 189 8.99 8.40 1.82
N VAL A 190 7.92 9.14 2.15
CA VAL A 190 6.59 8.92 1.57
C VAL A 190 6.62 9.14 0.06
N SER A 191 7.26 10.21 -0.41
CA SER A 191 7.37 10.49 -1.85
C SER A 191 8.17 9.44 -2.60
N VAL A 192 9.30 9.00 -2.04
CA VAL A 192 10.15 7.95 -2.62
C VAL A 192 9.40 6.62 -2.62
N GLY A 193 8.84 6.23 -1.47
CA GLY A 193 8.11 4.97 -1.31
C GLY A 193 6.91 4.89 -2.26
N LEU A 194 6.13 5.96 -2.39
CA LEU A 194 4.97 6.01 -3.28
C LEU A 194 5.40 6.04 -4.77
N ALA A 195 6.48 6.76 -5.10
CA ALA A 195 7.02 6.78 -6.46
C ALA A 195 7.53 5.41 -6.89
N VAL A 196 8.24 4.73 -5.99
CA VAL A 196 8.72 3.37 -6.17
C VAL A 196 7.52 2.40 -6.28
N ALA A 197 6.49 2.57 -5.45
CA ALA A 197 5.24 1.79 -5.52
C ALA A 197 4.51 1.91 -6.85
N SER A 198 4.52 3.11 -7.43
CA SER A 198 3.85 3.36 -8.70
C SER A 198 4.58 2.75 -9.90
N ARG A 199 5.91 2.53 -9.79
CA ARG A 199 6.75 2.06 -10.89
C ARG A 199 7.10 0.58 -10.81
N VAL A 200 7.26 0.04 -9.61
CA VAL A 200 7.77 -1.32 -9.39
C VAL A 200 6.70 -2.13 -8.68
N ARG A 201 6.20 -3.17 -9.35
CA ARG A 201 5.14 -4.07 -8.83
C ARG A 201 5.65 -5.19 -7.91
N ASN A 202 6.91 -5.12 -7.46
CA ASN A 202 7.57 -6.23 -6.77
C ASN A 202 7.81 -5.91 -5.27
N VAL A 203 7.86 -6.92 -4.41
CA VAL A 203 8.19 -6.76 -2.97
C VAL A 203 9.63 -6.23 -2.78
N LEU A 204 10.51 -6.49 -3.76
CA LEU A 204 11.89 -5.96 -3.83
C LEU A 204 11.98 -4.42 -3.87
N SER A 205 10.87 -3.72 -4.11
CA SER A 205 10.84 -2.25 -4.18
C SER A 205 11.14 -1.59 -2.83
N VAL A 206 10.82 -2.27 -1.73
CA VAL A 206 10.95 -1.73 -0.37
C VAL A 206 12.40 -1.67 0.12
N PRO A 207 13.22 -2.74 0.02
CA PRO A 207 14.63 -2.63 0.37
C PRO A 207 15.36 -1.60 -0.49
N ILE A 208 14.98 -1.42 -1.77
CA ILE A 208 15.51 -0.36 -2.63
C ILE A 208 15.15 1.03 -2.07
N ALA A 209 13.88 1.23 -1.69
CA ALA A 209 13.43 2.49 -1.09
C ALA A 209 14.14 2.77 0.25
N LEU A 210 14.39 1.74 1.06
CA LEU A 210 15.16 1.86 2.31
C LEU A 210 16.62 2.26 2.06
N VAL A 211 17.30 1.66 1.09
CA VAL A 211 18.67 2.04 0.74
C VAL A 211 18.75 3.48 0.24
N ILE A 212 17.83 3.87 -0.64
CA ILE A 212 17.72 5.26 -1.12
C ILE A 212 17.49 6.20 0.06
N TRP A 213 16.59 5.84 0.96
CA TRP A 213 16.31 6.62 2.16
C TRP A 213 17.55 6.76 3.05
N LEU A 214 18.24 5.68 3.37
CA LEU A 214 19.45 5.71 4.21
C LEU A 214 20.54 6.58 3.60
N PHE A 215 20.69 6.56 2.28
CA PHE A 215 21.63 7.44 1.58
C PHE A 215 21.25 8.92 1.71
N ILE A 216 19.97 9.25 1.56
CA ILE A 216 19.45 10.61 1.75
C ILE A 216 19.60 11.05 3.21
N ALA A 217 19.26 10.18 4.16
CA ALA A 217 19.37 10.44 5.59
C ALA A 217 20.82 10.72 6.00
N TYR A 218 21.76 9.92 5.50
CA TYR A 218 23.18 10.10 5.74
C TYR A 218 23.68 11.43 5.16
N GLY A 219 23.27 11.78 3.94
CA GLY A 219 23.57 13.09 3.35
C GLY A 219 23.01 14.26 4.18
N PHE A 220 21.79 14.10 4.72
CA PHE A 220 21.16 15.09 5.58
C PHE A 220 21.90 15.22 6.92
N LEU A 221 22.35 14.12 7.52
CA LEU A 221 23.14 14.12 8.76
C LEU A 221 24.47 14.85 8.58
N ILE A 222 25.22 14.58 7.51
CA ILE A 222 26.49 15.28 7.21
C ILE A 222 26.24 16.78 6.96
N GLY A 223 25.17 17.11 6.22
CA GLY A 223 24.81 18.49 5.94
C GLY A 223 24.47 19.26 7.21
N LEU A 224 23.74 18.65 8.15
CA LEU A 224 23.37 19.29 9.41
C LEU A 224 24.59 19.65 10.28
N GLU A 225 25.63 18.81 10.29
CA GLU A 225 26.87 19.09 11.03
C GLU A 225 27.69 20.23 10.41
N HIS A 226 27.54 20.49 9.11
CA HIS A 226 28.23 21.59 8.41
C HIS A 226 27.45 22.92 8.42
N TYR A 227 26.12 22.89 8.60
CA TYR A 227 25.25 24.05 8.42
C TYR A 227 24.62 24.61 9.71
N GLU A 228 25.06 24.17 10.89
CA GLU A 228 24.59 24.65 12.19
C GLU A 228 24.75 26.16 12.42
N GLN A 229 25.50 26.85 11.54
CA GLN A 229 25.72 28.30 11.57
C GLN A 229 24.82 29.13 10.65
N ALA A 230 23.98 28.52 9.81
CA ALA A 230 23.16 29.26 8.82
C ALA A 230 21.70 29.43 9.31
N SER A 231 21.31 30.67 9.57
CA SER A 231 19.95 31.07 10.00
C SER A 231 18.83 30.80 8.97
N GLU A 232 19.17 30.41 7.74
CA GLU A 232 18.21 30.21 6.64
C GLU A 232 17.76 28.75 6.46
N LEU A 233 18.36 27.80 7.19
CA LEU A 233 18.03 26.38 7.15
C LEU A 233 16.52 26.05 7.32
N PRO A 234 15.76 26.69 8.22
CA PRO A 234 14.34 26.37 8.40
C PRO A 234 13.48 26.73 7.18
N TYR A 235 13.84 27.75 6.42
CA TYR A 235 13.08 28.18 5.24
C TYR A 235 13.30 27.24 4.05
N ILE A 236 14.54 26.78 3.84
CA ILE A 236 14.89 25.86 2.75
C ILE A 236 14.23 24.50 2.96
N ALA A 237 14.30 23.98 4.19
CA ALA A 237 13.64 22.72 4.51
C ALA A 237 12.10 22.85 4.52
N GLY A 238 11.55 24.01 4.92
CA GLY A 238 10.13 24.31 4.73
C GLY A 238 9.69 24.25 3.27
N LEU A 239 10.39 24.94 2.36
CA LEU A 239 10.13 24.89 0.92
C LEU A 239 10.27 23.48 0.34
N ALA A 240 11.27 22.72 0.79
CA ALA A 240 11.45 21.33 0.38
C ALA A 240 10.26 20.47 0.82
N THR A 241 9.75 20.62 2.05
CA THR A 241 8.56 19.88 2.49
C THR A 241 7.30 20.21 1.67
N VAL A 242 7.12 21.47 1.28
CA VAL A 242 5.98 21.89 0.43
C VAL A 242 6.10 21.29 -0.97
N PHE A 243 7.30 21.32 -1.57
CA PHE A 243 7.54 20.71 -2.88
C PHE A 243 7.27 19.20 -2.85
N VAL A 244 7.76 18.53 -1.82
CA VAL A 244 7.57 17.09 -1.59
C VAL A 244 6.08 16.77 -1.38
N ALA A 245 5.35 17.59 -0.61
CA ALA A 245 3.90 17.44 -0.46
C ALA A 245 3.15 17.61 -1.79
N ALA A 246 3.55 18.55 -2.65
CA ALA A 246 3.00 18.72 -3.98
C ALA A 246 3.28 17.50 -4.88
N CYS A 247 4.47 16.89 -4.78
CA CYS A 247 4.80 15.64 -5.45
C CYS A 247 3.90 14.48 -4.98
N ILE A 248 3.66 14.34 -3.67
CA ILE A 248 2.74 13.34 -3.11
C ILE A 248 1.33 13.56 -3.65
N ALA A 249 0.83 14.80 -3.60
CA ALA A 249 -0.50 15.13 -4.11
C ALA A 249 -0.66 14.77 -5.60
N LYS A 250 0.36 15.06 -6.41
CA LYS A 250 0.38 14.70 -7.84
C LYS A 250 0.40 13.19 -8.06
N GLN A 251 1.12 12.43 -7.24
CA GLN A 251 1.16 10.97 -7.34
C GLN A 251 -0.17 10.34 -6.90
N ILE A 252 -0.79 10.84 -5.83
CA ILE A 252 -2.14 10.44 -5.40
C ILE A 252 -3.16 10.75 -6.50
N GLN A 253 -3.08 11.92 -7.14
CA GLN A 253 -3.96 12.27 -8.27
C GLN A 253 -3.74 11.35 -9.48
N ARG A 254 -2.50 10.95 -9.79
CA ARG A 254 -2.23 9.97 -10.86
C ARG A 254 -2.82 8.60 -10.52
N LEU A 255 -2.68 8.16 -9.27
CA LEU A 255 -3.35 6.97 -8.79
C LEU A 255 -4.86 7.11 -9.01
N LYS A 256 -5.49 8.20 -8.51
CA LYS A 256 -6.92 8.55 -8.69
C LYS A 256 -7.39 8.56 -10.15
N LYS A 257 -6.61 9.10 -11.09
CA LYS A 257 -6.96 9.11 -12.52
C LYS A 257 -6.91 7.73 -13.17
N GLY A 258 -6.07 6.83 -12.67
CA GLY A 258 -6.13 5.41 -13.02
C GLY A 258 -7.46 4.76 -12.63
N PHE A 259 -8.09 5.19 -11.52
CA PHE A 259 -9.43 4.70 -11.11
C PHE A 259 -10.51 5.09 -12.12
N ALA A 260 -10.54 6.36 -12.55
CA ALA A 260 -11.56 6.87 -13.46
C ALA A 260 -11.52 6.23 -14.86
N TYR A 261 -10.35 5.74 -15.30
CA TYR A 261 -10.23 5.04 -16.57
C TYR A 261 -10.70 3.58 -16.49
N TYR A 262 -10.55 2.92 -15.33
CA TYR A 262 -10.99 1.54 -15.13
C TYR A 262 -12.51 1.43 -14.93
N GLU A 263 -13.13 2.40 -14.25
CA GLU A 263 -14.60 2.56 -14.14
C GLU A 263 -15.29 3.05 -15.42
N ALA A 264 -14.54 3.58 -16.39
CA ALA A 264 -15.09 4.02 -17.68
C ALA A 264 -14.97 2.97 -18.79
N VAL A 265 -14.18 1.91 -18.55
CA VAL A 265 -13.88 0.85 -19.53
C VAL A 265 -14.52 -0.49 -19.11
N HIS A 266 -14.97 -0.60 -17.86
CA HIS A 266 -15.78 -1.69 -17.33
C HIS A 266 -17.05 -1.12 -16.71
#